data_AF-A0A0S4KH24-F1
#
_entry.id   AF-A0A0S4KH24-F1
#
_cell.length_a   1.000
_cell.length_b   1.000
_cell.length_c   1.000
_cell.angle_alpha   90.00
_cell.angle_beta   90.00
_cell.angle_gamma   90.00
#
_symmetry.space_group_name_H-M   'P 1'
#
loop_
_entity.id
_entity.type
_entity.pdbx_description
1 polymer ?
#
loop_
_entity_poly.entity_id
_entity_poly.type
_entity_poly.pdbx_seq_one_letter_code
_entity_poly.pdbx_strand_id
1 'polypeptide(L)'
;MGKGGAADKEEVPTDKRIQWMEARITASLKLKPADSKKLVDNEENRGQMLEFLDMPDTKHCYIYQLASGGFVARVEAPDEFKKKGVYFSKMKREKLLDENLLKQWVSFGDLTPDTLNGLNNLTKGVFSHIIRREAANVKQVPDVAVPELMDSTNSLLSQMLVTLGLSQGKTLLPIPPVNLPTRIDDNPADKDLLYQLESAIVAWTAQIRQAIISSPEEMLEAAIVSLKHPGPLDEIAFWQNKSDNLSHLEEQLHSVRILKILVILKKSGSSYYTPFAALIQELKDAANEARDNYRFLKPLAQEFDVICLASSNKMEFSELVPNGVFRRLFHFLFLLWTRCAFYNTAPRLVVLIREMCNDLIACAADNVGVAEFAEGIEKKEAINRLSSTLAICGQFKAAYFMYKSRAAKESRPWKFQNTALFSRLDAFLERCHDLLDVMETAVLFDKMESMKIGGTYGQDLTTQAEKVKKEFDAAQRQFFSVSYDLLNVDEPMFDTDYGAFRAVVRELERRMGSMLVTTIDDNRALTGVFKAIDTFDGFSDRPIINQEWLKKQNEVLKGFNEDLLIVQDVFLRQKDTVAAYPNYGGWRCSE
;
A
#
# COMPACT_ATOMS: atom_id res chain seq x y z
N MET A 1 -63.18 8.40 -40.45
CA MET A 1 -63.84 8.35 -39.12
C MET A 1 -63.48 7.03 -38.47
N GLY A 2 -62.68 7.06 -37.42
CA GLY A 2 -62.27 5.90 -36.65
C GLY A 2 -61.49 6.39 -35.44
N LYS A 3 -62.19 6.58 -34.33
CA LYS A 3 -61.65 7.12 -33.07
C LYS A 3 -60.60 6.15 -32.51
N GLY A 4 -59.37 6.63 -32.33
CA GLY A 4 -58.38 5.97 -31.50
C GLY A 4 -58.80 6.07 -30.03
N GLY A 5 -58.98 4.93 -29.38
CA GLY A 5 -59.19 4.85 -27.95
C GLY A 5 -57.92 5.30 -27.23
N ALA A 6 -58.06 6.31 -26.38
CA ALA A 6 -57.06 6.62 -25.37
C ALA A 6 -57.07 5.47 -24.36
N ALA A 7 -55.94 4.77 -24.26
CA ALA A 7 -55.69 3.86 -23.15
C ALA A 7 -55.53 4.72 -21.89
N ASP A 8 -56.45 4.53 -20.94
CA ASP A 8 -56.32 5.02 -19.57
C ASP A 8 -54.98 4.54 -19.01
N LYS A 9 -54.14 5.50 -18.58
CA LYS A 9 -53.02 5.20 -17.69
C LYS A 9 -53.64 4.90 -16.33
N GLU A 10 -53.77 3.62 -15.98
CA GLU A 10 -54.07 3.22 -14.60
C GLU A 10 -53.05 3.87 -13.66
N GLU A 11 -53.53 4.80 -12.81
CA GLU A 11 -52.73 5.36 -11.72
C GLU A 11 -52.37 4.23 -10.75
N VAL A 12 -51.07 3.94 -10.64
CA VAL A 12 -50.54 2.97 -9.68
C VAL A 12 -51.04 3.33 -8.27
N PRO A 13 -51.65 2.38 -7.52
CA PRO A 13 -52.15 2.64 -6.17
C PRO A 13 -51.03 3.21 -5.29
N THR A 14 -51.20 4.45 -4.84
CA THR A 14 -50.21 5.14 -4.04
C THR A 14 -50.26 4.62 -2.61
N ASP A 15 -49.24 3.86 -2.21
CA ASP A 15 -49.14 3.32 -0.84
C ASP A 15 -49.00 4.48 0.16
N LYS A 16 -50.02 4.67 1.01
CA LYS A 16 -50.06 5.73 2.02
C LYS A 16 -48.89 5.64 3.01
N ARG A 17 -48.31 4.45 3.22
CA ARG A 17 -47.14 4.23 4.07
C ARG A 17 -45.88 4.83 3.45
N ILE A 18 -45.73 4.69 2.14
CA ILE A 18 -44.63 5.28 1.37
C ILE A 18 -44.77 6.81 1.36
N GLN A 19 -45.98 7.34 1.16
CA GLN A 19 -46.22 8.79 1.25
C GLN A 19 -45.87 9.35 2.64
N TRP A 20 -46.17 8.60 3.71
CA TRP A 20 -45.83 8.99 5.08
C TRP A 20 -44.31 9.08 5.30
N MET A 21 -43.55 8.13 4.73
CA MET A 21 -42.08 8.17 4.75
C MET A 21 -41.56 9.32 3.88
N GLU A 22 -42.08 9.48 2.67
CA GLU A 22 -41.71 10.52 1.71
C GLU A 22 -41.83 11.93 2.32
N ALA A 23 -42.93 12.22 3.01
CA ALA A 23 -43.15 13.51 3.66
C ALA A 23 -42.05 13.83 4.71
N ARG A 24 -41.61 12.82 5.46
CA ARG A 24 -40.54 12.95 6.49
C ARG A 24 -39.16 13.04 5.88
N ILE A 25 -38.89 12.25 4.85
CA ILE A 25 -37.64 12.30 4.08
C ILE A 25 -37.48 13.70 3.48
N THR A 26 -38.52 14.20 2.81
CA THR A 26 -38.54 15.53 2.19
C THR A 26 -38.33 16.63 3.21
N ALA A 27 -39.02 16.56 4.36
CA ALA A 27 -38.87 17.54 5.42
C ALA A 27 -37.47 17.53 6.04
N SER A 28 -36.90 16.36 6.34
CA SER A 28 -35.60 16.25 7.00
C SER A 28 -34.42 16.58 6.08
N LEU A 29 -34.44 16.07 4.84
CA LEU A 29 -33.37 16.28 3.84
C LEU A 29 -33.55 17.55 3.01
N LYS A 30 -34.68 18.26 3.17
CA LYS A 30 -35.07 19.44 2.37
C LYS A 30 -35.01 19.14 0.87
N LEU A 31 -35.53 17.98 0.46
CA LEU A 31 -35.55 17.57 -0.95
C LEU A 31 -36.44 18.48 -1.79
N LYS A 32 -36.01 18.75 -3.03
CA LYS A 32 -36.91 19.35 -4.01
C LYS A 32 -37.98 18.32 -4.41
N PRO A 33 -39.20 18.74 -4.79
CA PRO A 33 -40.26 17.81 -5.19
C PRO A 33 -39.84 16.83 -6.29
N ALA A 34 -39.02 17.27 -7.24
CA ALA A 34 -38.49 16.42 -8.32
C ALA A 34 -37.56 15.31 -7.78
N ASP A 35 -36.73 15.61 -6.79
CA ASP A 35 -35.78 14.66 -6.20
C ASP A 35 -36.50 13.65 -5.28
N SER A 36 -37.51 14.11 -4.52
CA SER A 36 -38.38 13.25 -3.71
C SER A 36 -39.12 12.24 -4.58
N LYS A 37 -39.76 12.73 -5.65
CA LYS A 37 -40.48 11.88 -6.59
C LYS A 37 -39.55 10.89 -7.28
N LYS A 38 -38.35 11.32 -7.69
CA LYS A 38 -37.34 10.43 -8.27
C LYS A 38 -36.85 9.35 -7.30
N LEU A 39 -36.75 9.66 -6.00
CA LEU A 39 -36.39 8.68 -4.97
C LEU A 39 -37.46 7.60 -4.84
N VAL A 40 -38.73 8.00 -4.76
CA VAL A 40 -39.88 7.10 -4.52
C VAL A 40 -40.30 6.32 -5.77
N ASP A 41 -40.20 6.92 -6.96
CA ASP A 41 -40.54 6.28 -8.24
C ASP A 41 -39.47 5.28 -8.71
N ASN A 42 -38.28 5.30 -8.11
CA ASN A 42 -37.24 4.31 -8.38
C ASN A 42 -37.63 2.95 -7.76
N GLU A 43 -37.74 1.92 -8.62
CA GLU A 43 -38.22 0.59 -8.23
C GLU A 43 -37.39 -0.07 -7.12
N GLU A 44 -36.06 0.10 -7.16
CA GLU A 44 -35.15 -0.48 -6.17
C GLU A 44 -35.33 0.18 -4.80
N ASN A 45 -35.36 1.52 -4.75
CA ASN A 45 -35.61 2.27 -3.53
C ASN A 45 -37.00 1.95 -2.94
N ARG A 46 -38.02 1.89 -3.80
CA ARG A 46 -39.38 1.52 -3.40
C ARG A 46 -39.42 0.09 -2.85
N GLY A 47 -38.70 -0.84 -3.47
CA GLY A 47 -38.54 -2.21 -3.00
C GLY A 47 -37.94 -2.27 -1.59
N GLN A 48 -36.86 -1.53 -1.35
CA GLN A 48 -36.21 -1.45 -0.03
C GLN A 48 -37.10 -0.81 1.05
N MET A 49 -37.86 0.23 0.70
CA MET A 49 -38.84 0.83 1.62
C MET A 49 -39.99 -0.14 1.93
N LEU A 50 -40.49 -0.87 0.93
CA LEU A 50 -41.54 -1.88 1.11
C LEU A 50 -41.02 -3.06 1.94
N GLU A 51 -39.77 -3.49 1.75
CA GLU A 51 -39.15 -4.52 2.57
C GLU A 51 -39.16 -4.12 4.06
N PHE A 52 -38.73 -2.89 4.37
CA PHE A 52 -38.86 -2.34 5.72
C PHE A 52 -40.30 -2.34 6.21
N LEU A 53 -41.28 -1.96 5.40
CA LEU A 53 -42.69 -1.90 5.82
C LEU A 53 -43.29 -3.30 6.04
N ASP A 54 -43.01 -4.23 5.15
CA ASP A 54 -43.72 -5.50 5.02
C ASP A 54 -43.07 -6.66 5.78
N MET A 55 -41.74 -6.64 5.96
CA MET A 55 -41.01 -7.72 6.63
C MET A 55 -40.88 -7.43 8.14
N PRO A 56 -41.37 -8.32 9.02
CA PRO A 56 -41.31 -8.12 10.49
C PRO A 56 -39.89 -7.95 11.05
N ASP A 57 -38.92 -8.67 10.47
CA ASP A 57 -37.53 -8.66 10.94
C ASP A 57 -36.68 -7.51 10.35
N THR A 58 -37.14 -6.87 9.27
CA THR A 58 -36.47 -5.69 8.71
C THR A 58 -36.77 -4.46 9.56
N LYS A 59 -35.87 -4.22 10.53
CA LYS A 59 -36.06 -3.18 11.55
C LYS A 59 -35.68 -1.78 11.12
N HIS A 60 -34.82 -1.64 10.12
CA HIS A 60 -34.22 -0.36 9.76
C HIS A 60 -34.40 -0.06 8.28
N CYS A 61 -34.50 1.23 7.97
CA CYS A 61 -34.43 1.75 6.61
C CYS A 61 -33.67 3.08 6.64
N TYR A 62 -32.67 3.20 5.78
CA TYR A 62 -31.75 4.32 5.69
C TYR A 62 -31.92 5.00 4.34
N ILE A 63 -32.01 6.33 4.36
CA ILE A 63 -32.11 7.17 3.18
C ILE A 63 -30.95 8.15 3.21
N TYR A 64 -30.10 8.12 2.18
CA TYR A 64 -28.91 8.96 2.10
C TYR A 64 -28.54 9.28 0.65
N GLN A 65 -27.67 10.27 0.47
CA GLN A 65 -27.19 10.69 -0.84
C GLN A 65 -25.90 9.95 -1.21
N LEU A 66 -25.87 9.31 -2.37
CA LEU A 66 -24.66 8.72 -2.96
C LEU A 66 -23.69 9.80 -3.44
N ALA A 67 -22.42 9.41 -3.64
CA ALA A 67 -21.40 10.29 -4.22
C ALA A 67 -21.78 10.83 -5.61
N SER A 68 -22.55 10.06 -6.38
CA SER A 68 -23.12 10.45 -7.68
C SER A 68 -24.22 11.52 -7.58
N GLY A 69 -24.65 11.87 -6.37
CA GLY A 69 -25.70 12.87 -6.12
C GLY A 69 -27.13 12.31 -6.07
N GLY A 70 -27.35 11.05 -6.43
CA GLY A 70 -28.66 10.39 -6.28
C GLY A 70 -28.98 10.03 -4.83
N PHE A 71 -30.26 10.08 -4.44
CA PHE A 71 -30.72 9.55 -3.16
C PHE A 71 -31.11 8.08 -3.29
N VAL A 72 -30.77 7.28 -2.29
CA VAL A 72 -31.10 5.85 -2.22
C VAL A 72 -31.77 5.50 -0.90
N ALA A 73 -32.59 4.46 -0.93
CA ALA A 73 -33.14 3.80 0.25
C ALA A 73 -32.53 2.40 0.38
N ARG A 74 -32.08 2.03 1.58
CA ARG A 74 -31.48 0.72 1.90
C ARG A 74 -31.95 0.23 3.26
N VAL A 75 -32.16 -1.06 3.41
CA VAL A 75 -32.46 -1.68 4.73
C VAL A 75 -31.19 -1.95 5.54
N GLU A 76 -30.06 -2.04 4.86
CA GLU A 76 -28.73 -2.15 5.44
C GLU A 76 -28.13 -0.77 5.71
N ALA A 77 -27.34 -0.66 6.79
CA ALA A 77 -26.69 0.58 7.15
C ALA A 77 -25.61 0.96 6.12
N PRO A 78 -25.46 2.24 5.76
CA PRO A 78 -24.43 2.67 4.82
C PRO A 78 -23.04 2.54 5.42
N ASP A 79 -22.10 1.99 4.65
CA ASP A 79 -20.67 1.98 5.01
C ASP A 79 -20.10 3.40 5.03
N GLU A 80 -20.46 4.23 4.05
CA GLU A 80 -20.05 5.63 3.96
C GLU A 80 -21.14 6.52 3.38
N PHE A 81 -21.26 7.74 3.90
CA PHE A 81 -22.14 8.77 3.35
C PHE A 81 -21.63 10.17 3.72
N LYS A 82 -21.67 11.10 2.76
CA LYS A 82 -21.01 12.43 2.90
C LYS A 82 -21.90 13.52 3.46
N LYS A 83 -23.21 13.32 3.46
CA LYS A 83 -24.20 14.34 3.81
C LYS A 83 -25.26 13.75 4.72
N LYS A 84 -26.00 14.62 5.40
CA LYS A 84 -27.14 14.22 6.22
C LYS A 84 -28.04 13.20 5.50
N GLY A 85 -28.33 12.10 6.20
CA GLY A 85 -29.33 11.10 5.83
C GLY A 85 -30.51 11.08 6.80
N VAL A 86 -31.43 10.13 6.60
CA VAL A 86 -32.56 9.85 7.50
C VAL A 86 -32.61 8.35 7.76
N TYR A 87 -32.89 7.96 9.00
CA TYR A 87 -33.20 6.57 9.32
C TYR A 87 -34.63 6.43 9.83
N PHE A 88 -35.21 5.26 9.60
CA PHE A 88 -36.46 4.79 10.19
C PHE A 88 -36.17 3.48 10.93
N SER A 89 -36.77 3.31 12.12
CA SER A 89 -36.52 2.17 13.01
C SER A 89 -37.82 1.68 13.62
N LYS A 90 -38.08 0.37 13.53
CA LYS A 90 -39.23 -0.28 14.18
C LYS A 90 -38.96 -0.51 15.66
N MET A 91 -39.91 -0.11 16.49
CA MET A 91 -39.92 -0.40 17.92
C MET A 91 -40.44 -1.80 18.25
N LYS A 92 -41.14 -2.45 17.29
CA LYS A 92 -41.67 -3.81 17.41
C LYS A 92 -41.38 -4.62 16.13
N ARG A 93 -41.14 -5.92 16.27
CA ARG A 93 -40.92 -6.84 15.13
C ARG A 93 -42.24 -7.24 14.48
N GLU A 94 -42.89 -6.27 13.87
CA GLU A 94 -44.20 -6.45 13.25
C GLU A 94 -44.28 -5.79 11.87
N LYS A 95 -45.24 -6.26 11.07
CA LYS A 95 -45.57 -5.68 9.77
C LYS A 95 -46.32 -4.37 9.96
N LEU A 96 -45.92 -3.33 9.22
CA LEU A 96 -46.53 -2.00 9.30
C LEU A 96 -47.64 -1.90 8.27
N LEU A 97 -48.88 -2.21 8.67
CA LEU A 97 -50.03 -2.31 7.76
C LEU A 97 -50.62 -0.96 7.34
N ASP A 98 -50.55 0.05 8.20
CA ASP A 98 -51.16 1.35 7.97
C ASP A 98 -50.35 2.51 8.58
N GLU A 99 -50.81 3.72 8.33
CA GLU A 99 -50.19 4.95 8.81
C GLU A 99 -50.25 5.13 10.34
N ASN A 100 -51.24 4.52 11.00
CA ASN A 100 -51.37 4.61 12.46
C ASN A 100 -50.28 3.79 13.14
N LEU A 101 -49.99 2.59 12.63
CA LEU A 101 -48.88 1.77 13.08
C LEU A 101 -47.53 2.45 12.84
N LEU A 102 -47.37 3.18 11.72
CA LEU A 102 -46.16 4.00 11.49
C LEU A 102 -45.99 5.06 12.58
N LYS A 103 -47.05 5.80 12.92
CA LYS A 103 -47.00 6.84 13.96
C LYS A 103 -46.71 6.29 15.35
N GLN A 104 -47.16 5.07 15.65
CA GLN A 104 -47.00 4.47 16.97
C GLN A 104 -45.67 3.72 17.13
N TRP A 105 -45.21 3.00 16.10
CA TRP A 105 -44.13 2.02 16.25
C TRP A 105 -42.88 2.34 15.43
N VAL A 106 -42.88 3.41 14.63
CA VAL A 106 -41.67 3.83 13.91
C VAL A 106 -41.08 5.08 14.55
N SER A 107 -39.84 4.97 15.01
CA SER A 107 -39.00 6.12 15.29
C SER A 107 -38.18 6.46 14.06
N PHE A 108 -37.95 7.75 13.84
CA PHE A 108 -37.13 8.22 12.74
C PHE A 108 -36.30 9.40 13.20
N GLY A 109 -35.17 9.60 12.55
CA GLY A 109 -34.24 10.65 12.91
C GLY A 109 -33.20 10.91 11.85
N ASP A 110 -32.38 11.91 12.13
CA ASP A 110 -31.30 12.33 11.24
C ASP A 110 -30.11 11.39 11.38
N LEU A 111 -29.51 11.03 10.25
CA LEU A 111 -28.26 10.30 10.17
C LEU A 111 -27.14 11.30 9.82
N THR A 112 -26.16 11.47 10.72
CA THR A 112 -25.06 12.43 10.56
C THR A 112 -23.78 11.73 10.10
N PRO A 113 -23.03 12.28 9.11
CA PRO A 113 -21.77 11.68 8.67
C PRO A 113 -20.75 11.47 9.79
N ASP A 114 -20.67 12.42 10.72
CA ASP A 114 -19.84 12.30 11.94
C ASP A 114 -20.64 11.59 13.05
N THR A 115 -20.76 10.26 12.92
CA THR A 115 -21.57 9.42 13.81
C THR A 115 -21.04 9.41 15.24
N LEU A 116 -19.72 9.37 15.44
CA LEU A 116 -19.08 9.34 16.76
C LEU A 116 -19.35 10.63 17.54
N ASN A 117 -19.14 11.80 16.90
CA ASN A 117 -19.42 13.08 17.53
C ASN A 117 -20.93 13.28 17.75
N GLY A 118 -21.76 12.87 16.78
CA GLY A 118 -23.22 12.88 16.92
C GLY A 118 -23.69 12.09 18.15
N LEU A 119 -23.19 10.86 18.30
CA LEU A 119 -23.51 10.00 19.45
C LEU A 119 -22.97 10.57 20.77
N ASN A 120 -21.77 11.17 20.78
CA ASN A 120 -21.23 11.84 21.96
C ASN A 120 -22.09 13.04 22.38
N ASN A 121 -22.54 13.85 21.42
CA ASN A 121 -23.39 15.02 21.68
C ASN A 121 -24.80 14.62 22.12
N LEU A 122 -25.40 13.58 21.56
CA LEU A 122 -26.70 13.05 22.01
C LEU A 122 -26.60 12.48 23.43
N THR A 123 -25.57 11.68 23.70
CA THR A 123 -25.35 11.09 25.03
C THR A 123 -25.12 12.19 26.06
N LYS A 124 -24.28 13.18 25.75
CA LYS A 124 -23.95 14.27 26.67
C LYS A 124 -25.08 15.27 26.83
N GLY A 125 -25.61 15.79 25.72
CA GLY A 125 -26.57 16.89 25.69
C GLY A 125 -28.04 16.50 25.86
N VAL A 126 -28.39 15.23 25.64
CA VAL A 126 -29.76 14.75 25.74
C VAL A 126 -29.89 13.67 26.80
N PHE A 127 -29.30 12.49 26.59
CA PHE A 127 -29.53 11.33 27.46
C PHE A 127 -29.02 11.54 28.89
N SER A 128 -27.83 12.11 29.07
CA SER A 128 -27.29 12.40 30.41
C SER A 128 -28.19 13.38 31.18
N HIS A 129 -28.77 14.36 30.49
CA HIS A 129 -29.69 15.33 31.11
C HIS A 129 -31.04 14.70 31.44
N ILE A 130 -31.57 13.81 30.60
CA ILE A 130 -32.82 13.07 30.88
C ILE A 130 -32.66 12.25 32.17
N ILE A 131 -31.52 11.58 32.33
CA ILE A 131 -31.20 10.76 33.51
C ILE A 131 -30.98 11.64 34.75
N ARG A 132 -30.31 12.79 34.61
CA ARG A 132 -29.90 13.65 35.75
C ARG A 132 -30.98 14.62 36.25
N ARG A 133 -31.86 15.11 35.37
CA ARG A 133 -32.65 16.33 35.65
C ARG A 133 -33.95 16.09 36.42
N GLU A 134 -34.62 14.96 36.20
CA GLU A 134 -35.89 14.67 36.87
C GLU A 134 -35.96 13.21 37.34
N ALA A 135 -36.13 13.00 38.65
CA ALA A 135 -36.32 11.67 39.23
C ALA A 135 -37.54 10.93 38.66
N ALA A 136 -38.52 11.68 38.12
CA ALA A 136 -39.68 11.12 37.42
C ALA A 136 -39.28 10.30 36.17
N ASN A 137 -38.20 10.68 35.48
CA ASN A 137 -37.75 9.99 34.26
C ASN A 137 -37.15 8.62 34.53
N VAL A 138 -36.66 8.38 35.75
CA VAL A 138 -36.09 7.11 36.20
C VAL A 138 -37.00 6.41 37.22
N LYS A 139 -38.25 6.84 37.38
CA LYS A 139 -39.18 6.30 38.40
C LYS A 139 -39.49 4.81 38.23
N GLN A 140 -39.34 4.27 37.02
CA GLN A 140 -39.51 2.84 36.72
C GLN A 140 -38.22 2.03 36.95
N VAL A 141 -37.09 2.70 37.19
CA VAL A 141 -35.81 2.08 37.49
C VAL A 141 -35.71 1.92 39.02
N PRO A 142 -35.30 0.76 39.54
CA PRO A 142 -35.09 0.58 40.98
C PRO A 142 -34.09 1.62 41.52
N ASP A 143 -34.35 2.19 42.71
CA ASP A 143 -33.52 3.26 43.30
C ASP A 143 -32.04 2.87 43.43
N VAL A 144 -31.75 1.58 43.67
CA VAL A 144 -30.38 1.04 43.78
C VAL A 144 -29.65 1.01 42.43
N ALA A 145 -30.39 0.91 41.32
CA ALA A 145 -29.84 0.85 39.96
C ALA A 145 -29.68 2.24 39.31
N VAL A 146 -30.28 3.29 39.89
CA VAL A 146 -30.13 4.66 39.37
C VAL A 146 -28.68 5.16 39.47
N PRO A 147 -27.96 5.01 40.60
CA PRO A 147 -26.53 5.32 40.68
C PRO A 147 -25.69 4.53 39.67
N GLU A 148 -25.94 3.22 39.53
CA GLU A 148 -25.23 2.36 38.58
C GLU A 148 -25.45 2.80 37.12
N LEU A 149 -26.68 3.20 36.77
CA LEU A 149 -27.02 3.76 35.46
C LEU A 149 -26.29 5.09 35.22
N MET A 150 -26.20 5.95 36.24
CA MET A 150 -25.45 7.21 36.15
C MET A 150 -23.95 6.95 35.95
N ASP A 151 -23.36 6.01 36.68
CA ASP A 151 -21.96 5.63 36.55
C ASP A 151 -21.66 5.03 35.18
N SER A 152 -22.52 4.15 34.69
CA SER A 152 -22.43 3.58 33.34
C SER A 152 -22.52 4.67 32.26
N THR A 153 -23.41 5.65 32.43
CA THR A 153 -23.54 6.78 31.50
C THR A 153 -22.29 7.66 31.51
N ASN A 154 -21.72 7.93 32.68
CA ASN A 154 -20.50 8.72 32.82
C ASN A 154 -19.27 8.00 32.25
N SER A 155 -19.21 6.67 32.43
CA SER A 155 -18.19 5.81 31.83
C SER A 155 -18.28 5.84 30.30
N LEU A 156 -19.49 5.68 29.73
CA LEU A 156 -19.71 5.78 28.29
C LEU A 156 -19.28 7.15 27.75
N LEU A 157 -19.68 8.25 28.39
CA LEU A 157 -19.26 9.60 27.98
C LEU A 157 -17.74 9.78 27.99
N SER A 158 -17.07 9.19 28.99
CA SER A 158 -15.61 9.25 29.10
C SER A 158 -14.96 8.46 27.97
N GLN A 159 -15.43 7.24 27.70
CA GLN A 159 -14.93 6.42 26.59
C GLN A 159 -15.17 7.10 25.23
N MET A 160 -16.38 7.62 25.01
CA MET A 160 -16.72 8.34 23.78
C MET A 160 -15.85 9.57 23.56
N LEU A 161 -15.55 10.34 24.61
CA LEU A 161 -14.65 11.49 24.52
C LEU A 161 -13.25 11.04 24.09
N VAL A 162 -12.73 9.96 24.69
CA VAL A 162 -11.42 9.41 24.33
C VAL A 162 -11.41 8.92 22.89
N THR A 163 -12.41 8.13 22.47
CA THR A 163 -12.53 7.63 21.10
C THR A 163 -12.64 8.76 20.08
N LEU A 164 -13.44 9.79 20.38
CA LEU A 164 -13.56 10.98 19.53
C LEU A 164 -12.22 11.70 19.42
N GLY A 165 -11.50 11.87 20.52
CA GLY A 165 -10.15 12.41 20.52
C GLY A 165 -9.24 11.61 19.60
N LEU A 166 -9.15 10.29 19.80
CA LEU A 166 -8.27 9.40 19.03
C LEU A 166 -8.59 9.46 17.53
N SER A 167 -9.87 9.51 17.15
CA SER A 167 -10.29 9.67 15.74
C SER A 167 -9.81 10.98 15.11
N GLN A 168 -9.49 11.98 15.93
CA GLN A 168 -8.98 13.29 15.52
C GLN A 168 -7.46 13.44 15.76
N GLY A 169 -6.77 12.36 16.16
CA GLY A 169 -5.35 12.39 16.52
C GLY A 169 -5.04 13.11 17.84
N LYS A 170 -6.02 13.21 18.75
CA LYS A 170 -5.91 13.91 20.04
C LYS A 170 -6.16 12.98 21.22
N THR A 171 -5.37 13.10 22.26
CA THR A 171 -5.61 12.43 23.54
C THR A 171 -6.39 13.38 24.44
N LEU A 172 -7.62 13.01 24.79
CA LEU A 172 -8.51 13.83 25.61
C LEU A 172 -8.72 13.21 26.99
N LEU A 173 -8.44 13.98 28.04
CA LEU A 173 -8.54 13.53 29.43
C LEU A 173 -9.96 13.75 29.99
N PRO A 174 -10.77 12.69 30.21
CA PRO A 174 -12.12 12.86 30.72
C PRO A 174 -12.10 13.35 32.16
N ILE A 175 -12.80 14.44 32.44
CA ILE A 175 -12.86 14.99 33.80
C ILE A 175 -13.97 14.27 34.59
N PRO A 176 -13.68 13.71 35.78
CA PRO A 176 -14.69 13.03 36.57
C PRO A 176 -15.87 13.97 36.87
N PRO A 177 -17.12 13.48 36.85
CA PRO A 177 -18.33 14.28 37.02
C PRO A 177 -18.59 14.67 38.49
N VAL A 178 -17.52 15.02 39.21
CA VAL A 178 -17.55 15.44 40.61
C VAL A 178 -17.67 16.95 40.75
N ASN A 179 -18.41 17.37 41.78
CA ASN A 179 -18.45 18.75 42.21
C ASN A 179 -17.19 19.05 43.03
N LEU A 180 -16.21 19.71 42.40
CA LEU A 180 -15.02 20.15 43.11
C LEU A 180 -15.38 21.30 44.07
N PRO A 181 -14.81 21.32 45.29
CA PRO A 181 -15.07 22.39 46.24
C PRO A 181 -14.65 23.74 45.67
N THR A 182 -15.42 24.78 45.99
CA THR A 182 -15.16 26.16 45.54
C THR A 182 -13.88 26.73 46.13
N ARG A 183 -13.55 26.35 47.38
CA ARG A 183 -12.30 26.63 48.06
C ARG A 183 -11.70 25.34 48.60
N ILE A 184 -10.39 25.18 48.44
CA ILE A 184 -9.65 24.04 49.00
C ILE A 184 -9.17 24.47 50.40
N ASP A 185 -10.01 24.22 51.39
CA ASP A 185 -9.72 24.44 52.82
C ASP A 185 -8.78 23.36 53.38
N ASP A 186 -8.50 23.41 54.69
CA ASP A 186 -7.65 22.43 55.39
C ASP A 186 -8.45 21.23 55.92
N ASN A 187 -9.74 21.16 55.61
CA ASN A 187 -10.58 20.02 55.94
C ASN A 187 -10.21 18.81 55.07
N PRO A 188 -10.21 17.59 55.64
CA PRO A 188 -9.96 16.38 54.88
C PRO A 188 -11.04 16.22 53.78
N ALA A 189 -10.59 15.95 52.55
CA ALA A 189 -11.49 15.65 51.45
C ALA A 189 -12.30 14.37 51.76
N ASP A 190 -13.54 14.35 51.30
CA ASP A 190 -14.40 13.16 51.38
C ASP A 190 -13.71 11.95 50.73
N LYS A 191 -13.81 10.78 51.36
CA LYS A 191 -13.18 9.54 50.90
C LYS A 191 -13.71 9.11 49.53
N ASP A 192 -15.00 9.30 49.30
CA ASP A 192 -15.64 8.93 48.03
C ASP A 192 -15.20 9.87 46.90
N LEU A 193 -15.07 11.18 47.20
CA LEU A 193 -14.47 12.15 46.28
C LEU A 193 -13.02 11.77 45.96
N LEU A 194 -12.22 11.44 46.98
CA LEU A 194 -10.82 11.08 46.80
C LEU A 194 -10.68 9.83 45.90
N TYR A 195 -11.47 8.79 46.14
CA TYR A 195 -11.47 7.57 45.32
C TYR A 195 -11.78 7.86 43.84
N GLN A 196 -12.78 8.71 43.57
CA GLN A 196 -13.13 9.09 42.19
C GLN A 196 -12.01 9.91 41.51
N LEU A 197 -11.34 10.79 42.25
CA LEU A 197 -10.20 11.54 41.73
C LEU A 197 -9.00 10.62 41.45
N GLU A 198 -8.70 9.68 42.34
CA GLU A 198 -7.63 8.70 42.15
C GLU A 198 -7.89 7.80 40.95
N SER A 199 -9.13 7.32 40.78
CA SER A 199 -9.54 6.56 39.59
C SER A 199 -9.33 7.34 38.29
N ALA A 200 -9.67 8.63 38.26
CA ALA A 200 -9.41 9.49 37.12
C ALA A 200 -7.91 9.66 36.82
N ILE A 201 -7.06 9.81 37.85
CA ILE A 201 -5.60 9.88 37.69
C ILE A 201 -5.03 8.59 37.10
N VAL A 202 -5.52 7.42 37.52
CA VAL A 202 -5.09 6.14 36.95
C VAL A 202 -5.44 6.06 35.46
N ALA A 203 -6.66 6.46 35.09
CA ALA A 203 -7.08 6.49 33.68
C ALA A 203 -6.26 7.49 32.85
N TRP A 204 -6.01 8.70 33.35
CA TRP A 204 -5.19 9.70 32.67
C TRP A 204 -3.73 9.24 32.54
N THR A 205 -3.20 8.55 33.56
CA THR A 205 -1.85 7.98 33.53
C THR A 205 -1.68 7.04 32.34
N ALA A 206 -2.63 6.13 32.14
CA ALA A 206 -2.60 5.20 31.01
C ALA A 206 -2.64 5.94 29.65
N GLN A 207 -3.52 6.93 29.51
CA GLN A 207 -3.67 7.71 28.27
C GLN A 207 -2.43 8.54 27.94
N ILE A 208 -1.85 9.24 28.92
CA ILE A 208 -0.65 10.05 28.74
C ILE A 208 0.53 9.14 28.39
N ARG A 209 0.70 8.00 29.06
CA ARG A 209 1.77 7.03 28.73
C ARG A 209 1.65 6.53 27.30
N GLN A 210 0.44 6.20 26.85
CA GLN A 210 0.23 5.76 25.46
C GLN A 210 0.62 6.86 24.46
N ALA A 211 0.29 8.12 24.75
CA ALA A 211 0.67 9.25 23.90
C ALA A 211 2.19 9.50 23.89
N ILE A 212 2.89 9.24 24.99
CA ILE A 212 4.35 9.39 25.11
C ILE A 212 5.07 8.27 24.34
N ILE A 213 4.63 7.02 24.48
CA ILE A 213 5.35 5.83 23.96
C ILE A 213 5.22 5.69 22.44
N SER A 214 4.14 6.21 21.83
CA SER A 214 3.89 6.07 20.39
C SER A 214 5.11 6.37 19.53
N SER A 215 5.35 5.61 18.47
CA SER A 215 6.57 5.80 17.67
C SER A 215 6.35 5.50 16.17
N PRO A 216 7.19 6.05 15.27
CA PRO A 216 7.10 5.76 13.84
C PRO A 216 7.22 4.28 13.48
N GLU A 217 7.94 3.50 14.30
CA GLU A 217 8.08 2.05 14.15
C GLU A 217 6.72 1.33 14.10
N GLU A 218 5.72 1.80 14.85
CA GLU A 218 4.36 1.24 14.86
C GLU A 218 3.71 1.30 13.45
N MET A 219 4.05 2.31 12.64
CA MET A 219 3.53 2.43 11.27
C MET A 219 4.12 1.35 10.34
N LEU A 220 5.38 0.99 10.53
CA LEU A 220 6.02 -0.10 9.78
C LEU A 220 5.48 -1.48 10.19
N GLU A 221 5.11 -1.66 11.45
CA GLU A 221 4.46 -2.89 11.92
C GLU A 221 3.03 -3.01 11.37
N ALA A 222 2.28 -1.92 11.36
CA ALA A 222 0.94 -1.86 10.76
C ALA A 222 0.93 -2.10 9.25
N ALA A 223 2.04 -1.78 8.55
CA ALA A 223 2.21 -2.04 7.12
C ALA A 223 2.11 -3.53 6.77
N ILE A 224 2.58 -4.41 7.66
CA ILE A 224 2.54 -5.87 7.47
C ILE A 224 1.10 -6.36 7.32
N VAL A 225 0.17 -5.77 8.07
CA VAL A 225 -1.25 -6.16 8.07
C VAL A 225 -2.03 -5.43 6.97
N SER A 226 -1.74 -4.15 6.77
CA SER A 226 -2.49 -3.31 5.83
C SER A 226 -2.01 -3.41 4.38
N LEU A 227 -0.84 -4.03 4.13
CA LEU A 227 -0.13 -4.05 2.86
C LEU A 227 0.14 -2.64 2.29
N LYS A 228 0.13 -1.63 3.17
CA LYS A 228 0.44 -0.23 2.84
C LYS A 228 1.70 0.17 3.58
N HIS A 229 2.78 0.30 2.83
CA HIS A 229 4.08 0.67 3.37
C HIS A 229 4.18 2.19 3.53
N PRO A 230 4.48 2.71 4.73
CA PRO A 230 4.60 4.15 4.95
C PRO A 230 5.84 4.73 4.26
N GLY A 231 5.74 5.99 3.86
CA GLY A 231 6.82 6.80 3.30
C GLY A 231 7.31 7.88 4.29
N PRO A 232 8.42 8.58 3.99
CA PRO A 232 9.04 9.55 4.89
C PRO A 232 8.14 10.77 5.20
N LEU A 233 7.17 11.06 4.34
CA LEU A 233 6.15 12.08 4.61
C LEU A 233 5.19 11.65 5.74
N ASP A 234 4.93 10.35 5.89
CA ASP A 234 4.12 9.82 6.98
C ASP A 234 4.83 10.00 8.34
N GLU A 235 6.16 9.80 8.41
CA GLU A 235 6.94 10.08 9.62
C GLU A 235 6.92 11.59 9.97
N ILE A 236 7.00 12.48 8.97
CA ILE A 236 6.85 13.93 9.22
C ILE A 236 5.47 14.25 9.80
N ALA A 237 4.41 13.68 9.22
CA ALA A 237 3.05 13.85 9.69
C ALA A 237 2.88 13.27 11.11
N PHE A 238 3.49 12.12 11.40
CA PHE A 238 3.52 11.53 12.73
C PHE A 238 4.13 12.49 13.75
N TRP A 239 5.33 13.04 13.49
CA TRP A 239 5.98 13.95 14.43
C TRP A 239 5.21 15.25 14.60
N GLN A 240 4.56 15.75 13.55
CA GLN A 240 3.64 16.88 13.66
C GLN A 240 2.46 16.56 14.59
N ASN A 241 1.75 15.47 14.31
CA ASN A 241 0.58 15.05 15.07
C ASN A 241 0.94 14.76 16.53
N LYS A 242 2.09 14.11 16.77
CA LYS A 242 2.60 13.87 18.13
C LYS A 242 2.93 15.18 18.84
N SER A 243 3.64 16.11 18.20
CA SER A 243 3.93 17.43 18.75
C SER A 243 2.65 18.19 19.14
N ASP A 244 1.66 18.22 18.24
CA ASP A 244 0.38 18.89 18.47
C ASP A 244 -0.42 18.20 19.57
N ASN A 245 -0.48 16.87 19.57
CA ASN A 245 -1.19 16.09 20.59
C ASN A 245 -0.60 16.28 21.99
N LEU A 246 0.73 16.16 22.13
CA LEU A 246 1.39 16.35 23.43
C LEU A 246 1.26 17.80 23.92
N SER A 247 1.32 18.79 23.02
CA SER A 247 1.06 20.20 23.38
C SER A 247 -0.38 20.41 23.88
N HIS A 248 -1.38 19.81 23.21
CA HIS A 248 -2.76 19.85 23.69
C HIS A 248 -2.96 19.13 25.03
N LEU A 249 -2.23 18.03 25.29
CA LEU A 249 -2.26 17.36 26.59
C LEU A 249 -1.67 18.26 27.69
N GLU A 250 -0.56 18.95 27.42
CA GLU A 250 -0.02 19.94 28.35
C GLU A 250 -1.05 21.03 28.65
N GLU A 251 -1.70 21.61 27.64
CA GLU A 251 -2.75 22.62 27.83
C GLU A 251 -3.91 22.10 28.70
N GLN A 252 -4.37 20.88 28.46
CA GLN A 252 -5.42 20.24 29.27
C GLN A 252 -5.01 20.14 30.74
N LEU A 253 -3.78 19.72 31.03
CA LEU A 253 -3.26 19.56 32.39
C LEU A 253 -3.11 20.89 33.14
N HIS A 254 -2.94 22.01 32.42
CA HIS A 254 -2.94 23.35 33.00
C HIS A 254 -4.35 23.93 33.21
N SER A 255 -5.40 23.21 32.84
CA SER A 255 -6.76 23.66 33.11
C SER A 255 -7.00 23.81 34.62
N VAL A 256 -7.73 24.86 35.01
CA VAL A 256 -8.06 25.17 36.43
C VAL A 256 -8.66 23.96 37.14
N ARG A 257 -9.47 23.17 36.44
CA ARG A 257 -10.18 22.02 37.00
C ARG A 257 -9.22 20.86 37.31
N ILE A 258 -8.26 20.55 36.44
CA ILE A 258 -7.23 19.53 36.68
C ILE A 258 -6.25 20.00 37.77
N LEU A 259 -5.80 21.26 37.73
CA LEU A 259 -4.93 21.81 38.76
C LEU A 259 -5.57 21.72 40.16
N LYS A 260 -6.87 21.99 40.28
CA LYS A 260 -7.60 21.79 41.55
C LYS A 260 -7.57 20.34 42.01
N ILE A 261 -7.79 19.37 41.12
CA ILE A 261 -7.72 17.93 41.44
C ILE A 261 -6.33 17.57 41.98
N LEU A 262 -5.27 18.04 41.33
CA LEU A 262 -3.90 17.80 41.77
C LEU A 262 -3.60 18.40 43.15
N VAL A 263 -4.10 19.61 43.43
CA VAL A 263 -3.94 20.24 44.76
C VAL A 263 -4.68 19.45 45.84
N ILE A 264 -5.90 18.97 45.56
CA ILE A 264 -6.67 18.14 46.50
C ILE A 264 -5.90 16.85 46.81
N LEU A 265 -5.43 16.13 45.78
CA LEU A 265 -4.68 14.88 45.94
C LEU A 265 -3.35 15.08 46.69
N LYS A 266 -2.67 16.21 46.46
CA LYS A 266 -1.44 16.56 47.18
C LYS A 266 -1.72 16.80 48.67
N LYS A 267 -2.76 17.57 48.99
CA LYS A 267 -3.13 17.89 50.37
C LYS A 267 -3.61 16.65 51.13
N SER A 268 -4.32 15.73 50.47
CA SER A 268 -4.81 14.49 51.08
C SER A 268 -3.73 13.42 51.26
N GLY A 269 -2.51 13.64 50.77
CA GLY A 269 -1.42 12.66 50.85
C GLY A 269 -1.63 11.43 49.96
N SER A 270 -2.35 11.58 48.83
CA SER A 270 -2.60 10.47 47.89
C SER A 270 -1.30 9.89 47.34
N SER A 271 -1.19 8.56 47.32
CA SER A 271 -0.04 7.85 46.75
C SER A 271 0.10 8.03 45.24
N TYR A 272 -0.96 8.44 44.54
CA TYR A 272 -0.96 8.66 43.10
C TYR A 272 -0.42 10.03 42.68
N TYR A 273 -0.33 11.01 43.58
CA TYR A 273 0.12 12.37 43.25
C TYR A 273 1.57 12.39 42.74
N THR A 274 2.50 11.79 43.48
CA THR A 274 3.93 11.86 43.15
C THR A 274 4.26 11.18 41.81
N PRO A 275 3.79 9.95 41.53
CA PRO A 275 3.98 9.33 40.22
C PRO A 275 3.35 10.13 39.08
N PHE A 276 2.16 10.71 39.29
CA PHE A 276 1.51 11.52 38.26
C PHE A 276 2.26 12.83 37.99
N ALA A 277 2.80 13.48 39.03
CA ALA A 277 3.63 14.67 38.86
C ALA A 277 4.92 14.37 38.07
N ALA A 278 5.54 13.20 38.28
CA ALA A 278 6.66 12.74 37.48
C ALA A 278 6.25 12.52 36.01
N LEU A 279 5.10 11.90 35.76
CA LEU A 279 4.56 11.70 34.41
C LEU A 279 4.32 13.02 33.66
N ILE A 280 3.89 14.09 34.35
CA ILE A 280 3.75 15.43 33.75
C ILE A 280 5.11 15.96 33.28
N GLN A 281 6.20 15.65 33.98
CA GLN A 281 7.55 16.03 33.55
C GLN A 281 8.01 15.20 32.35
N GLU A 282 7.76 13.89 32.36
CA GLU A 282 8.01 13.01 31.21
C GLU A 282 7.25 13.48 29.96
N LEU A 283 5.99 13.91 30.11
CA LEU A 283 5.19 14.49 29.03
C LEU A 283 5.87 15.74 28.43
N LYS A 284 6.38 16.64 29.28
CA LYS A 284 7.07 17.86 28.81
C LYS A 284 8.34 17.54 28.04
N ASP A 285 9.10 16.56 28.52
CA ASP A 285 10.33 16.13 27.86
C ASP A 285 10.00 15.49 26.50
N ALA A 286 8.97 14.64 26.44
CA ALA A 286 8.48 14.05 25.20
C ALA A 286 7.90 15.08 24.21
N ALA A 287 7.20 16.12 24.69
CA ALA A 287 6.68 17.20 23.87
C ALA A 287 7.81 18.05 23.27
N ASN A 288 8.85 18.33 24.06
CA ASN A 288 10.05 19.02 23.58
C ASN A 288 10.79 18.22 22.52
N GLU A 289 10.95 16.92 22.73
CA GLU A 289 11.52 16.01 21.75
C GLU A 289 10.71 15.98 20.44
N ALA A 290 9.38 15.80 20.52
CA ALA A 290 8.52 15.73 19.35
C ALA A 290 8.58 17.03 18.53
N ARG A 291 8.59 18.19 19.21
CA ARG A 291 8.71 19.51 18.57
C ARG A 291 10.06 19.70 17.88
N ASP A 292 11.16 19.27 18.52
CA ASP A 292 12.50 19.38 17.92
C ASP A 292 12.63 18.47 16.69
N ASN A 293 12.19 17.22 16.80
CA ASN A 293 12.17 16.27 15.68
C ASN A 293 11.37 16.84 14.50
N TYR A 294 10.13 17.30 14.74
CA TYR A 294 9.31 17.90 13.68
C TYR A 294 9.98 19.14 13.07
N ARG A 295 10.57 20.02 13.89
CA ARG A 295 11.28 21.22 13.42
C ARG A 295 12.41 20.87 12.46
N PHE A 296 13.17 19.81 12.74
CA PHE A 296 14.29 19.37 11.92
C PHE A 296 13.86 18.58 10.67
N LEU A 297 12.78 17.80 10.76
CA LEU A 297 12.29 17.00 9.64
C LEU A 297 11.43 17.79 8.65
N LYS A 298 10.63 18.76 9.12
CA LYS A 298 9.72 19.56 8.29
C LYS A 298 10.37 20.15 7.02
N PRO A 299 11.60 20.71 7.05
CA PRO A 299 12.25 21.22 5.85
C PRO A 299 12.53 20.16 4.78
N LEU A 300 12.67 18.88 5.15
CA LEU A 300 12.90 17.78 4.21
C LEU A 300 11.63 17.38 3.45
N ALA A 301 10.44 17.81 3.89
CA ALA A 301 9.17 17.46 3.23
C ALA A 301 9.21 17.71 1.72
N GLN A 302 9.78 18.85 1.30
CA GLN A 302 9.91 19.19 -0.13
C GLN A 302 10.85 18.26 -0.91
N GLU A 303 11.90 17.72 -0.27
CA GLU A 303 12.80 16.77 -0.91
C GLU A 303 12.21 15.36 -0.94
N PHE A 304 11.35 15.02 0.03
CA PHE A 304 10.60 13.77 0.02
C PHE A 304 9.43 13.79 -0.96
N ASP A 305 8.76 14.94 -1.14
CA ASP A 305 7.72 15.13 -2.17
C ASP A 305 8.20 14.71 -3.57
N VAL A 306 9.46 15.02 -3.88
CA VAL A 306 10.10 14.72 -5.17
C VAL A 306 10.18 13.20 -5.44
N ILE A 307 10.28 12.37 -4.40
CA ILE A 307 10.36 10.90 -4.50
C ILE A 307 9.05 10.19 -4.07
N CYS A 308 7.99 10.93 -3.77
CA CYS A 308 6.71 10.36 -3.35
C CYS A 308 5.76 10.25 -4.55
N LEU A 309 5.31 9.02 -4.85
CA LEU A 309 4.43 8.74 -6.00
C LEU A 309 3.10 9.52 -5.94
N ALA A 310 2.57 9.72 -4.73
CA ALA A 310 1.29 10.39 -4.51
C ALA A 310 1.41 11.94 -4.51
N SER A 311 2.62 12.50 -4.52
CA SER A 311 2.82 13.94 -4.47
C SER A 311 2.65 14.59 -5.84
N SER A 312 2.02 15.77 -5.88
CA SER A 312 1.91 16.58 -7.10
C SER A 312 3.26 17.13 -7.58
N ASN A 313 4.27 17.15 -6.70
CA ASN A 313 5.61 17.66 -6.97
C ASN A 313 6.61 16.53 -7.30
N LYS A 314 6.13 15.31 -7.56
CA LYS A 314 6.95 14.16 -7.95
C LYS A 314 7.84 14.53 -9.13
N MET A 315 9.12 14.17 -9.03
CA MET A 315 10.06 14.23 -10.14
C MET A 315 10.05 12.93 -10.93
N GLU A 316 10.28 13.02 -12.23
CA GLU A 316 10.47 11.84 -13.06
C GLU A 316 11.59 10.97 -12.49
N PHE A 317 11.37 9.66 -12.47
CA PHE A 317 12.28 8.74 -11.80
C PHE A 317 13.71 8.79 -12.40
N SER A 318 13.81 8.97 -13.72
CA SER A 318 15.06 9.15 -14.47
C SER A 318 15.85 10.40 -14.05
N GLU A 319 15.17 11.43 -13.56
CA GLU A 319 15.73 12.74 -13.20
C GLU A 319 16.23 12.81 -11.74
N LEU A 320 15.92 11.81 -10.91
CA LEU A 320 16.33 11.78 -9.49
C LEU A 320 17.86 11.83 -9.30
N VAL A 321 18.59 11.07 -10.12
CA VAL A 321 20.06 10.99 -10.05
C VAL A 321 20.72 12.23 -10.64
N PRO A 322 20.41 12.67 -11.88
CA PRO A 322 20.99 13.89 -12.47
C PRO A 322 20.80 15.14 -11.59
N ASN A 323 19.63 15.26 -10.97
CA ASN A 323 19.35 16.38 -10.08
C ASN A 323 19.97 16.21 -8.68
N GLY A 324 20.66 15.11 -8.38
CA GLY A 324 21.38 14.90 -7.13
C GLY A 324 20.48 14.72 -5.90
N VAL A 325 19.23 14.26 -6.10
CA VAL A 325 18.23 14.11 -5.03
C VAL A 325 18.74 13.21 -3.90
N PHE A 326 19.25 12.03 -4.23
CA PHE A 326 19.76 11.08 -3.22
C PHE A 326 20.92 11.65 -2.41
N ARG A 327 21.83 12.40 -3.05
CA ARG A 327 22.94 13.05 -2.36
C ARG A 327 22.44 14.10 -1.37
N ARG A 328 21.45 14.91 -1.76
CA ARG A 328 20.83 15.89 -0.85
C ARG A 328 20.11 15.21 0.31
N LEU A 329 19.27 14.21 0.04
CA LEU A 329 18.56 13.45 1.08
C LEU A 329 19.53 12.87 2.11
N PHE A 330 20.55 12.12 1.68
CA PHE A 330 21.52 11.57 2.64
C PHE A 330 22.40 12.65 3.30
N HIS A 331 22.60 13.80 2.66
CA HIS A 331 23.22 14.95 3.32
C HIS A 331 22.37 15.45 4.48
N PHE A 332 21.06 15.58 4.28
CA PHE A 332 20.13 15.99 5.32
C PHE A 332 20.10 14.97 6.45
N LEU A 333 20.02 13.66 6.15
CA LEU A 333 20.11 12.62 7.18
C LEU A 333 21.41 12.70 8.00
N PHE A 334 22.54 13.00 7.34
CA PHE A 334 23.81 13.25 8.04
C PHE A 334 23.75 14.50 8.94
N LEU A 335 23.09 15.58 8.50
CA LEU A 335 22.88 16.77 9.31
C LEU A 335 21.93 16.51 10.48
N LEU A 336 20.82 15.79 10.28
CA LEU A 336 19.91 15.35 11.34
C LEU A 336 20.68 14.58 12.41
N TRP A 337 21.51 13.63 12.00
CA TRP A 337 22.32 12.82 12.89
C TRP A 337 23.35 13.63 13.71
N THR A 338 23.95 14.65 13.11
CA THR A 338 25.03 15.43 13.75
C THR A 338 24.53 16.67 14.50
N ARG A 339 23.35 17.19 14.17
CA ARG A 339 22.82 18.47 14.69
C ARG A 339 21.58 18.33 15.56
N CYS A 340 20.74 17.32 15.35
CA CYS A 340 19.55 17.14 16.17
C CYS A 340 19.92 16.52 17.52
N ALA A 341 19.29 17.02 18.58
CA ALA A 341 19.52 16.53 19.94
C ALA A 341 18.84 15.19 20.19
N PHE A 342 17.68 14.95 19.57
CA PHE A 342 16.82 13.81 19.84
C PHE A 342 16.76 12.80 18.68
N TYR A 343 16.75 13.25 17.43
CA TYR A 343 16.61 12.36 16.27
C TYR A 343 17.85 11.51 15.97
N ASN A 344 18.99 11.80 16.60
CA ASN A 344 20.29 11.16 16.35
C ASN A 344 20.43 9.75 16.96
N THR A 345 19.41 8.91 16.79
CA THR A 345 19.35 7.53 17.28
C THR A 345 19.25 6.53 16.12
N ALA A 346 19.88 5.36 16.29
CA ALA A 346 19.89 4.34 15.24
C ALA A 346 18.48 3.87 14.82
N PRO A 347 17.52 3.62 15.73
CA PRO A 347 16.17 3.20 15.35
C PRO A 347 15.48 4.18 14.41
N ARG A 348 15.50 5.48 14.74
CA ARG A 348 14.85 6.54 13.92
C ARG A 348 15.43 6.62 12.52
N LEU A 349 16.76 6.64 12.43
CA LEU A 349 17.42 6.70 11.14
C LEU A 349 17.15 5.44 10.30
N VAL A 350 17.04 4.26 10.94
CA VAL A 350 16.68 3.02 10.27
C VAL A 350 15.26 3.10 9.72
N VAL A 351 14.28 3.57 10.51
CA VAL A 351 12.88 3.75 10.08
C VAL A 351 12.80 4.68 8.87
N LEU A 352 13.37 5.88 8.97
CA LEU A 352 13.31 6.86 7.89
C LEU A 352 13.93 6.36 6.59
N ILE A 353 15.06 5.64 6.65
CA ILE A 353 15.69 5.06 5.46
C ILE A 353 14.81 3.95 4.85
N ARG A 354 14.15 3.13 5.68
CA ARG A 354 13.20 2.11 5.19
C ARG A 354 12.00 2.77 4.50
N GLU A 355 11.46 3.83 5.08
CA GLU A 355 10.38 4.61 4.47
C GLU A 355 10.82 5.24 3.14
N MET A 356 12.03 5.80 3.07
CA MET A 356 12.61 6.29 1.80
C MET A 356 12.74 5.17 0.75
N CYS A 357 13.05 3.94 1.19
CA CYS A 357 13.08 2.79 0.28
C CYS A 357 11.68 2.41 -0.21
N ASN A 358 10.63 2.58 0.61
CA ASN A 358 9.25 2.30 0.20
C ASN A 358 8.80 3.25 -0.91
N ASP A 359 9.04 4.54 -0.74
CA ASP A 359 8.74 5.56 -1.76
C ASP A 359 9.55 5.34 -3.04
N LEU A 360 10.84 4.98 -2.90
CA LEU A 360 11.70 4.65 -4.03
C LEU A 360 11.18 3.43 -4.81
N ILE A 361 10.76 2.37 -4.11
CA ILE A 361 10.17 1.17 -4.71
C ILE A 361 8.88 1.51 -5.44
N ALA A 362 8.01 2.35 -4.86
CA ALA A 362 6.77 2.77 -5.51
C ALA A 362 7.05 3.53 -6.81
N CYS A 363 7.99 4.48 -6.81
CA CYS A 363 8.38 5.21 -8.01
C CYS A 363 9.08 4.32 -9.04
N ALA A 364 9.91 3.37 -8.59
CA ALA A 364 10.60 2.43 -9.46
C ALA A 364 9.62 1.45 -10.14
N ALA A 365 8.64 0.92 -9.41
CA ALA A 365 7.61 0.04 -9.95
C ALA A 365 6.74 0.75 -10.99
N ASP A 366 6.36 2.00 -10.72
CA ASP A 366 5.65 2.88 -11.65
C ASP A 366 6.47 3.14 -12.93
N ASN A 367 7.78 3.42 -12.80
CA ASN A 367 8.69 3.61 -13.93
C ASN A 367 8.85 2.34 -14.80
N VAL A 368 8.87 1.15 -14.17
CA VAL A 368 8.94 -0.12 -14.91
C VAL A 368 7.63 -0.39 -15.65
N GLY A 369 6.49 -0.19 -14.98
CA GLY A 369 5.16 -0.34 -15.58
C GLY A 369 4.90 -1.78 -16.05
N VAL A 370 5.07 -2.77 -15.17
CA VAL A 370 5.04 -4.21 -15.57
C VAL A 370 3.70 -4.64 -16.20
N ALA A 371 2.60 -3.95 -15.92
CA ALA A 371 1.31 -4.19 -16.57
C ALA A 371 1.40 -4.02 -18.10
N GLU A 372 2.20 -3.06 -18.60
CA GLU A 372 2.42 -2.83 -20.03
C GLU A 372 3.16 -4.01 -20.70
N PHE A 373 3.81 -4.88 -19.93
CA PHE A 373 4.54 -6.02 -20.48
C PHE A 373 3.58 -7.09 -20.99
N ALA A 374 2.46 -7.29 -20.29
CA ALA A 374 1.38 -8.16 -20.75
C ALA A 374 0.66 -7.62 -22.00
N GLU A 375 0.66 -6.29 -22.17
CA GLU A 375 0.05 -5.59 -23.30
C GLU A 375 0.94 -5.54 -24.55
N GLY A 376 2.17 -6.06 -24.47
CA GLY A 376 3.06 -6.22 -25.61
C GLY A 376 3.96 -5.02 -25.91
N ILE A 377 4.43 -4.30 -24.88
CA ILE A 377 5.48 -3.29 -25.02
C ILE A 377 6.71 -3.84 -25.77
N GLU A 378 7.44 -2.96 -26.46
CA GLU A 378 8.71 -3.34 -27.10
C GLU A 378 9.69 -3.89 -26.06
N LYS A 379 10.23 -5.09 -26.31
CA LYS A 379 11.12 -5.78 -25.35
C LYS A 379 12.36 -4.98 -25.00
N LYS A 380 12.93 -4.24 -25.97
CA LYS A 380 14.08 -3.35 -25.74
C LYS A 380 13.75 -2.18 -24.81
N GLU A 381 12.54 -1.63 -24.94
CA GLU A 381 12.08 -0.56 -24.06
C GLU A 381 11.90 -1.07 -22.62
N ALA A 382 11.29 -2.25 -22.43
CA ALA A 382 11.19 -2.88 -21.11
C ALA A 382 12.57 -3.16 -20.48
N ILE A 383 13.53 -3.66 -21.26
CA ILE A 383 14.93 -3.86 -20.82
C ILE A 383 15.55 -2.53 -20.38
N ASN A 384 15.35 -1.45 -21.14
CA ASN A 384 15.86 -0.12 -20.80
C ASN A 384 15.25 0.41 -19.49
N ARG A 385 13.94 0.26 -19.30
CA ARG A 385 13.24 0.66 -18.07
C ARG A 385 13.71 -0.13 -16.86
N LEU A 386 13.86 -1.45 -16.97
CA LEU A 386 14.39 -2.30 -15.90
C LEU A 386 15.85 -1.96 -15.57
N SER A 387 16.70 -1.80 -16.59
CA SER A 387 18.12 -1.48 -16.42
C SER A 387 18.32 -0.10 -15.79
N SER A 388 17.54 0.90 -16.22
CA SER A 388 17.58 2.25 -15.62
C SER A 388 17.09 2.23 -14.18
N THR A 389 16.04 1.45 -13.86
CA THR A 389 15.57 1.22 -12.50
C THR A 389 16.64 0.64 -11.59
N LEU A 390 17.30 -0.45 -12.01
CA LEU A 390 18.40 -1.06 -11.28
C LEU A 390 19.55 -0.07 -11.04
N ALA A 391 19.92 0.71 -12.06
CA ALA A 391 20.99 1.70 -11.96
C ALA A 391 20.65 2.84 -10.98
N ILE A 392 19.43 3.39 -11.05
CA ILE A 392 18.98 4.50 -10.19
C ILE A 392 18.90 4.04 -8.72
N CYS A 393 18.30 2.88 -8.45
CA CYS A 393 18.29 2.31 -7.11
C CYS A 393 19.70 1.96 -6.60
N GLY A 394 20.59 1.53 -7.49
CA GLY A 394 22.02 1.37 -7.18
C GLY A 394 22.68 2.67 -6.72
N GLN A 395 22.36 3.80 -7.36
CA GLN A 395 22.86 5.12 -6.97
C GLN A 395 22.33 5.58 -5.60
N PHE A 396 21.10 5.22 -5.25
CA PHE A 396 20.57 5.44 -3.90
C PHE A 396 21.41 4.71 -2.84
N LYS A 397 21.69 3.41 -3.05
CA LYS A 397 22.55 2.62 -2.13
C LYS A 397 23.98 3.18 -2.10
N ALA A 398 24.54 3.59 -3.24
CA ALA A 398 25.87 4.21 -3.30
C ALA A 398 25.93 5.52 -2.48
N ALA A 399 24.90 6.36 -2.57
CA ALA A 399 24.79 7.58 -1.77
C ALA A 399 24.74 7.25 -0.27
N TYR A 400 23.97 6.24 0.14
CA TYR A 400 23.98 5.75 1.53
C TYR A 400 25.39 5.36 1.99
N PHE A 401 26.10 4.52 1.22
CA PHE A 401 27.43 4.05 1.61
C PHE A 401 28.46 5.18 1.71
N MET A 402 28.38 6.17 0.81
CA MET A 402 29.18 7.38 0.88
C MET A 402 28.95 8.14 2.19
N TYR A 403 27.69 8.36 2.59
CA TYR A 403 27.38 9.06 3.84
C TYR A 403 27.64 8.21 5.08
N LYS A 404 27.50 6.88 5.01
CA LYS A 404 27.92 5.95 6.07
C LYS A 404 29.42 6.07 6.33
N SER A 405 30.23 6.11 5.28
CA SER A 405 31.69 6.32 5.38
C SER A 405 32.02 7.69 5.99
N ARG A 406 31.25 8.73 5.65
CA ARG A 406 31.39 10.06 6.27
C ARG A 406 31.03 10.05 7.75
N ALA A 407 29.90 9.45 8.11
CA ALA A 407 29.43 9.32 9.49
C ALA A 407 30.39 8.48 10.36
N ALA A 408 31.16 7.57 9.77
CA ALA A 408 32.18 6.81 10.48
C ALA A 408 33.29 7.69 11.10
N LYS A 409 33.46 8.93 10.62
CA LYS A 409 34.43 9.92 11.14
C LYS A 409 33.86 10.80 12.26
N GLU A 410 32.55 10.74 12.49
CA GLU A 410 31.89 11.50 13.54
C GLU A 410 32.00 10.78 14.89
N SER A 411 31.76 11.51 15.98
CA SER A 411 31.80 10.95 17.35
C SER A 411 30.81 9.80 17.55
N ARG A 412 29.69 9.83 16.83
CA ARG A 412 28.66 8.79 16.81
C ARG A 412 28.52 8.24 15.39
N PRO A 413 29.14 7.10 15.05
CA PRO A 413 29.00 6.50 13.73
C PRO A 413 27.67 5.75 13.56
N TRP A 414 27.25 5.58 12.30
CA TRP A 414 26.07 4.79 11.93
C TRP A 414 26.32 3.28 12.10
N LYS A 415 26.01 2.76 13.30
CA LYS A 415 26.21 1.36 13.70
C LYS A 415 24.91 0.57 13.66
N PHE A 416 24.48 0.19 12.46
CA PHE A 416 23.35 -0.72 12.24
C PHE A 416 23.58 -1.60 11.00
N GLN A 417 22.88 -2.73 10.95
CA GLN A 417 22.99 -3.71 9.87
C GLN A 417 22.33 -3.19 8.59
N ASN A 418 23.02 -3.32 7.45
CA ASN A 418 22.48 -2.85 6.16
C ASN A 418 21.24 -3.65 5.73
N THR A 419 21.18 -4.93 6.10
CA THR A 419 20.04 -5.82 5.83
C THR A 419 18.75 -5.29 6.45
N ALA A 420 18.83 -4.65 7.62
CA ALA A 420 17.67 -4.03 8.27
C ALA A 420 17.14 -2.79 7.52
N LEU A 421 17.94 -2.19 6.64
CA LEU A 421 17.54 -1.03 5.83
C LEU A 421 16.96 -1.46 4.49
N PHE A 422 17.68 -2.36 3.81
CA PHE A 422 17.50 -2.61 2.38
C PHE A 422 16.78 -3.91 2.06
N SER A 423 16.40 -4.74 3.03
CA SER A 423 15.79 -6.06 2.76
C SER A 423 14.68 -6.01 1.70
N ARG A 424 13.74 -5.07 1.83
CA ARG A 424 12.62 -4.90 0.89
C ARG A 424 13.08 -4.35 -0.47
N LEU A 425 13.99 -3.39 -0.47
CA LEU A 425 14.58 -2.84 -1.71
C LEU A 425 15.38 -3.92 -2.46
N ASP A 426 16.15 -4.73 -1.75
CA ASP A 426 16.96 -5.81 -2.31
C ASP A 426 16.06 -6.88 -2.93
N ALA A 427 14.98 -7.29 -2.24
CA ALA A 427 13.98 -8.19 -2.83
C ALA A 427 13.35 -7.61 -4.11
N PHE A 428 13.03 -6.31 -4.13
CA PHE A 428 12.51 -5.63 -5.32
C PHE A 428 13.53 -5.60 -6.48
N LEU A 429 14.81 -5.37 -6.19
CA LEU A 429 15.87 -5.38 -7.20
C LEU A 429 16.08 -6.78 -7.78
N GLU A 430 16.01 -7.83 -6.96
CA GLU A 430 16.04 -9.21 -7.46
C GLU A 430 14.86 -9.50 -8.39
N ARG A 431 13.63 -9.07 -8.05
CA ARG A 431 12.47 -9.16 -8.96
C ARG A 431 12.71 -8.44 -10.28
N CYS A 432 13.34 -7.26 -10.24
CA CYS A 432 13.69 -6.52 -11.46
C CYS A 432 14.75 -7.27 -12.29
N HIS A 433 15.74 -7.89 -11.66
CA HIS A 433 16.73 -8.74 -12.34
C HIS A 433 16.09 -9.96 -12.99
N ASP A 434 15.16 -10.61 -12.32
CA ASP A 434 14.42 -11.77 -12.86
C ASP A 434 13.57 -11.39 -14.08
N LEU A 435 12.85 -10.26 -14.00
CA LEU A 435 12.11 -9.73 -15.14
C LEU A 435 13.02 -9.29 -16.29
N LEU A 436 14.21 -8.76 -15.97
CA LEU A 436 15.20 -8.37 -16.97
C LEU A 436 15.70 -9.61 -17.74
N ASP A 437 16.03 -10.70 -17.04
CA ASP A 437 16.42 -11.97 -17.68
C ASP A 437 15.30 -12.52 -18.57
N VAL A 438 14.03 -12.43 -18.14
CA VAL A 438 12.88 -12.83 -18.96
C VAL A 438 12.83 -12.03 -20.26
N MET A 439 12.99 -10.71 -20.20
CA MET A 439 12.90 -9.84 -21.38
C MET A 439 14.12 -9.98 -22.31
N GLU A 440 15.33 -10.11 -21.76
CA GLU A 440 16.54 -10.41 -22.54
C GLU A 440 16.45 -11.77 -23.23
N THR A 441 15.90 -12.77 -22.53
CA THR A 441 15.60 -14.08 -23.11
C THR A 441 14.56 -13.97 -24.22
N ALA A 442 13.52 -13.15 -24.05
CA ALA A 442 12.52 -12.95 -25.09
C ALA A 442 13.11 -12.33 -26.37
N VAL A 443 14.03 -11.36 -26.24
CA VAL A 443 14.75 -10.78 -27.40
C VAL A 443 15.58 -11.83 -28.12
N LEU A 444 16.24 -12.74 -27.39
CA LEU A 444 16.99 -13.82 -28.00
C LEU A 444 16.07 -14.79 -28.77
N PHE A 445 14.94 -15.19 -28.17
CA PHE A 445 13.97 -16.08 -28.81
C PHE A 445 13.27 -15.44 -30.02
N ASP A 446 13.14 -14.12 -30.11
CA ASP A 446 12.63 -13.45 -31.32
C ASP A 446 13.52 -13.65 -32.55
N LYS A 447 14.85 -13.82 -32.36
CA LYS A 447 15.75 -14.12 -33.48
C LYS A 447 15.36 -15.41 -34.22
N MET A 448 14.67 -16.34 -33.54
CA MET A 448 14.22 -17.60 -34.12
C MET A 448 13.20 -17.43 -35.26
N GLU A 449 12.49 -16.30 -35.34
CA GLU A 449 11.56 -16.03 -36.45
C GLU A 449 12.27 -15.98 -37.81
N SER A 450 13.54 -15.60 -37.81
CA SER A 450 14.39 -15.52 -39.00
C SER A 450 15.29 -16.74 -39.19
N MET A 451 15.28 -17.68 -38.23
CA MET A 451 16.17 -18.83 -38.22
C MET A 451 15.77 -19.85 -39.30
N LYS A 452 16.70 -20.13 -40.22
CA LYS A 452 16.53 -21.14 -41.26
C LYS A 452 17.71 -22.09 -41.25
N ILE A 453 17.44 -23.32 -40.84
CA ILE A 453 18.47 -24.35 -40.74
C ILE A 453 18.60 -25.01 -42.11
N GLY A 454 19.80 -24.95 -42.69
CA GLY A 454 20.13 -25.64 -43.94
C GLY A 454 20.63 -27.06 -43.70
N GLY A 455 20.78 -27.84 -44.77
CA GLY A 455 21.28 -29.22 -44.71
C GLY A 455 20.22 -30.25 -45.12
N THR A 456 20.58 -31.53 -45.01
CA THR A 456 19.75 -32.69 -45.38
C THR A 456 18.46 -32.74 -44.54
N TYR A 457 18.55 -32.35 -43.27
CA TYR A 457 17.43 -32.31 -42.32
C TYR A 457 16.91 -30.89 -42.05
N GLY A 458 17.31 -29.91 -42.86
CA GLY A 458 17.09 -28.49 -42.58
C GLY A 458 15.62 -28.08 -42.44
N GLN A 459 14.72 -28.67 -43.24
CA GLN A 459 13.29 -28.35 -43.19
C GLN A 459 12.63 -28.83 -41.88
N ASP A 460 12.98 -30.04 -41.43
CA ASP A 460 12.45 -30.61 -40.18
C ASP A 460 12.98 -29.84 -38.97
N LEU A 461 14.28 -29.51 -38.96
CA LEU A 461 14.90 -28.72 -37.90
C LEU A 461 14.35 -27.30 -37.85
N THR A 462 14.11 -26.67 -39.00
CA THR A 462 13.46 -25.35 -39.06
C THR A 462 12.03 -25.41 -38.49
N THR A 463 11.27 -26.45 -38.83
CA THR A 463 9.92 -26.67 -38.27
C THR A 463 9.97 -26.91 -36.75
N GLN A 464 11.00 -27.59 -36.24
CA GLN A 464 11.20 -27.77 -34.80
C GLN A 464 11.55 -26.45 -34.10
N ALA A 465 12.39 -25.61 -34.71
CA ALA A 465 12.71 -24.27 -34.20
C ALA A 465 11.43 -23.39 -34.11
N GLU A 466 10.58 -23.40 -35.14
CA GLU A 466 9.29 -22.70 -35.11
C GLU A 466 8.38 -23.17 -33.97
N LYS A 467 8.37 -24.48 -33.68
CA LYS A 467 7.62 -25.03 -32.54
C LYS A 467 8.19 -24.55 -31.21
N VAL A 468 9.52 -24.59 -31.04
CA VAL A 468 10.21 -24.07 -29.85
C VAL A 468 9.85 -22.62 -29.58
N LYS A 469 9.83 -21.77 -30.63
CA LYS A 469 9.43 -20.38 -30.52
C LYS A 469 7.97 -20.23 -30.06
N LYS A 470 7.04 -20.96 -30.67
CA LYS A 470 5.62 -20.92 -30.26
C LYS A 470 5.41 -21.35 -28.81
N GLU A 471 6.14 -22.36 -28.35
CA GLU A 471 6.11 -22.82 -26.96
C GLU A 471 6.67 -21.76 -26.00
N PHE A 472 7.77 -21.09 -26.37
CA PHE A 472 8.32 -19.96 -25.61
C PHE A 472 7.30 -18.81 -25.50
N ASP A 473 6.69 -18.40 -26.61
CA ASP A 473 5.74 -17.30 -26.63
C ASP A 473 4.50 -17.60 -25.78
N ALA A 474 4.07 -18.86 -25.73
CA ALA A 474 2.97 -19.29 -24.88
C ALA A 474 3.35 -19.22 -23.40
N ALA A 475 4.56 -19.70 -23.04
CA ALA A 475 5.07 -19.64 -21.67
C ALA A 475 5.27 -18.19 -21.19
N GLN A 476 5.80 -17.32 -22.05
CA GLN A 476 5.95 -15.90 -21.75
C GLN A 476 4.59 -15.22 -21.52
N ARG A 477 3.62 -15.45 -22.40
CA ARG A 477 2.26 -14.91 -22.25
C ARG A 477 1.60 -15.39 -20.96
N GLN A 478 1.78 -16.66 -20.61
CA GLN A 478 1.27 -17.22 -19.36
C GLN A 478 1.89 -16.51 -18.14
N PHE A 479 3.21 -16.32 -18.13
CA PHE A 479 3.94 -15.67 -17.05
C PHE A 479 3.49 -14.21 -16.81
N PHE A 480 3.23 -13.44 -17.87
CA PHE A 480 2.73 -12.06 -17.74
C PHE A 480 1.21 -11.96 -17.51
N SER A 481 0.46 -13.06 -17.60
CA SER A 481 -1.01 -13.09 -17.43
C SER A 481 -1.48 -13.40 -16.01
N VAL A 482 -0.58 -13.34 -15.02
CA VAL A 482 -0.90 -13.59 -13.62
C VAL A 482 -1.85 -12.52 -13.04
N SER A 483 -2.60 -12.88 -12.00
CA SER A 483 -3.61 -11.99 -11.39
C SER A 483 -3.05 -10.99 -10.37
N TYR A 484 -1.74 -10.94 -10.21
CA TYR A 484 -1.04 -10.11 -9.22
C TYR A 484 0.05 -9.28 -9.90
N ASP A 485 0.53 -8.25 -9.22
CA ASP A 485 1.65 -7.43 -9.69
C ASP A 485 2.98 -8.20 -9.50
N LEU A 486 3.66 -8.51 -10.61
CA LEU A 486 4.94 -9.24 -10.62
C LEU A 486 6.05 -8.52 -9.82
N LEU A 487 5.96 -7.19 -9.67
CA LEU A 487 6.90 -6.39 -8.87
C LEU A 487 6.51 -6.28 -7.40
N ASN A 488 5.35 -6.82 -6.99
CA ASN A 488 4.98 -6.88 -5.58
C ASN A 488 5.85 -7.92 -4.85
N VAL A 489 6.75 -7.41 -4.00
CA VAL A 489 7.67 -8.22 -3.18
C VAL A 489 6.96 -9.00 -2.07
N ASP A 490 5.77 -8.58 -1.68
CA ASP A 490 4.98 -9.25 -0.63
C ASP A 490 4.17 -10.43 -1.20
N GLU A 491 4.21 -10.65 -2.53
CA GLU A 491 3.51 -11.74 -3.21
C GLU A 491 4.38 -13.01 -3.28
N PRO A 492 4.01 -14.10 -2.56
CA PRO A 492 4.78 -15.33 -2.51
C PRO A 492 4.69 -16.18 -3.78
N MET A 493 3.66 -16.00 -4.62
CA MET A 493 3.45 -16.87 -5.79
C MET A 493 4.49 -16.67 -6.91
N PHE A 494 5.12 -15.50 -6.98
CA PHE A 494 6.09 -15.17 -8.03
C PHE A 494 7.23 -16.18 -8.15
N ASP A 495 7.86 -16.58 -7.04
CA ASP A 495 9.02 -17.47 -7.11
C ASP A 495 8.64 -18.84 -7.73
N THR A 496 7.40 -19.26 -7.50
CA THR A 496 6.83 -20.48 -8.08
C THR A 496 6.60 -20.32 -9.57
N ASP A 497 5.93 -19.25 -9.99
CA ASP A 497 5.58 -18.99 -11.40
C ASP A 497 6.82 -18.70 -12.25
N TYR A 498 7.77 -17.93 -11.71
CA TYR A 498 9.07 -17.69 -12.34
C TYR A 498 9.92 -18.97 -12.41
N GLY A 499 9.90 -19.79 -11.36
CA GLY A 499 10.55 -21.11 -11.35
C GLY A 499 10.01 -22.03 -12.44
N ALA A 500 8.69 -22.04 -12.64
CA ALA A 500 8.01 -22.81 -13.70
C ALA A 500 8.40 -22.28 -15.10
N PHE A 501 8.38 -20.96 -15.31
CA PHE A 501 8.84 -20.35 -16.56
C PHE A 501 10.30 -20.74 -16.89
N ARG A 502 11.22 -20.62 -15.91
CA ARG A 502 12.63 -21.03 -16.09
C ARG A 502 12.80 -22.51 -16.36
N ALA A 503 11.91 -23.37 -15.88
CA ALA A 503 11.96 -24.80 -16.20
C ALA A 503 11.61 -25.05 -17.68
N VAL A 504 10.59 -24.34 -18.20
CA VAL A 504 10.23 -24.40 -19.63
C VAL A 504 11.37 -23.88 -20.49
N VAL A 505 11.93 -22.70 -20.18
CA VAL A 505 13.06 -22.12 -20.95
C VAL A 505 14.25 -23.07 -21.01
N ARG A 506 14.63 -23.70 -19.89
CA ARG A 506 15.73 -24.67 -19.86
C ARG A 506 15.48 -25.88 -20.76
N GLU A 507 14.26 -26.39 -20.82
CA GLU A 507 13.92 -27.50 -21.70
C GLU A 507 13.99 -27.08 -23.19
N LEU A 508 13.49 -25.88 -23.51
CA LEU A 508 13.59 -25.31 -24.85
C LEU A 508 15.05 -25.12 -25.28
N GLU A 509 15.91 -24.64 -24.38
CA GLU A 509 17.36 -24.51 -24.63
C GLU A 509 18.03 -25.88 -24.87
N ARG A 510 17.64 -26.95 -24.17
CA ARG A 510 18.16 -28.30 -24.42
C ARG A 510 17.76 -28.82 -25.81
N ARG A 511 16.54 -28.53 -26.24
CA ARG A 511 16.07 -28.84 -27.61
C ARG A 511 16.87 -28.06 -28.64
N MET A 512 17.13 -26.77 -28.40
CA MET A 512 18.00 -25.93 -29.23
C MET A 512 19.43 -26.48 -29.32
N GLY A 513 20.03 -26.87 -28.19
CA GLY A 513 21.35 -27.50 -28.17
C GLY A 513 21.39 -28.81 -28.99
N SER A 514 20.34 -29.62 -28.91
CA SER A 514 20.23 -30.85 -29.71
C SER A 514 20.14 -30.55 -31.21
N MET A 515 19.35 -29.54 -31.60
CA MET A 515 19.25 -29.09 -32.99
C MET A 515 20.59 -28.55 -33.52
N LEU A 516 21.33 -27.78 -32.71
CA LEU A 516 22.68 -27.30 -33.07
C LEU A 516 23.62 -28.48 -33.34
N VAL A 517 23.65 -29.47 -32.44
CA VAL A 517 24.47 -30.68 -32.59
C VAL A 517 24.13 -31.45 -33.86
N THR A 518 22.83 -31.69 -34.12
CA THR A 518 22.40 -32.37 -35.37
C THR A 518 22.78 -31.58 -36.61
N THR A 519 22.68 -30.24 -36.57
CA THR A 519 23.07 -29.40 -37.70
C THR A 519 24.57 -29.46 -37.95
N ILE A 520 25.40 -29.46 -36.91
CA ILE A 520 26.86 -29.60 -37.04
C ILE A 520 27.22 -30.97 -37.64
N ASP A 521 26.60 -32.04 -37.13
CA ASP A 521 26.90 -33.42 -37.56
C ASP A 521 26.47 -33.70 -39.02
N ASP A 522 25.46 -33.01 -39.54
CA ASP A 522 25.02 -33.13 -40.94
C ASP A 522 25.95 -32.39 -41.93
N ASN A 523 26.72 -31.41 -41.46
CA ASN A 523 27.62 -30.62 -42.30
C ASN A 523 29.01 -31.26 -42.40
N ARG A 524 29.36 -31.72 -43.61
CA ARG A 524 30.67 -32.35 -43.87
C ARG A 524 31.83 -31.37 -44.08
N ALA A 525 31.53 -30.14 -44.46
CA ALA A 525 32.55 -29.11 -44.72
C ALA A 525 32.60 -28.11 -43.56
N LEU A 526 33.81 -27.67 -43.20
CA LEU A 526 34.02 -26.71 -42.12
C LEU A 526 33.24 -25.40 -42.33
N THR A 527 33.08 -24.95 -43.58
CA THR A 527 32.27 -23.79 -43.93
C THR A 527 30.78 -23.97 -43.58
N GLY A 528 30.25 -25.19 -43.70
CA GLY A 528 28.89 -25.53 -43.30
C GLY A 528 28.72 -25.54 -41.78
N VAL A 529 29.73 -26.00 -41.04
CA VAL A 529 29.75 -25.97 -39.57
C VAL A 529 29.73 -24.53 -39.04
N PHE A 530 30.56 -23.63 -39.59
CA PHE A 530 30.53 -22.22 -39.19
C PHE A 530 29.19 -21.56 -39.50
N LYS A 531 28.61 -21.84 -40.68
CA LYS A 531 27.27 -21.35 -41.02
C LYS A 531 26.19 -21.88 -40.06
N ALA A 532 26.32 -23.11 -39.57
CA ALA A 532 25.43 -23.66 -38.56
C ALA A 532 25.55 -22.87 -37.25
N ILE A 533 26.76 -22.61 -36.77
CA ILE A 533 26.97 -21.81 -35.54
C ILE A 533 26.42 -20.39 -35.71
N ASP A 534 26.67 -19.74 -36.85
CA ASP A 534 26.15 -18.41 -37.17
C ASP A 534 24.61 -18.38 -37.17
N THR A 535 23.96 -19.48 -37.57
CA THR A 535 22.50 -19.61 -37.53
C THR A 535 21.95 -19.63 -36.09
N PHE A 536 22.75 -20.10 -35.13
CA PHE A 536 22.44 -20.15 -33.71
C PHE A 536 23.13 -19.02 -32.92
N ASP A 537 23.52 -17.93 -33.59
CA ASP A 537 24.18 -16.79 -32.95
C ASP A 537 23.37 -16.22 -31.76
N GLY A 538 24.08 -15.94 -30.66
CA GLY A 538 23.51 -15.56 -29.36
C GLY A 538 22.91 -16.72 -28.56
N PHE A 539 22.47 -17.81 -29.19
CA PHE A 539 22.09 -19.04 -28.48
C PHE A 539 23.33 -19.84 -28.07
N SER A 540 24.40 -19.81 -28.86
CA SER A 540 25.67 -20.47 -28.54
C SER A 540 26.33 -19.97 -27.26
N ASP A 541 25.97 -18.78 -26.79
CA ASP A 541 26.48 -18.18 -25.54
C ASP A 541 25.68 -18.62 -24.31
N ARG A 542 24.47 -19.17 -24.50
CA ARG A 542 23.66 -19.71 -23.41
C ARG A 542 24.35 -20.92 -22.80
N PRO A 543 24.46 -21.03 -21.45
CA PRO A 543 25.25 -22.08 -20.81
C PRO A 543 24.94 -23.51 -21.26
N ILE A 544 23.65 -23.84 -21.45
CA ILE A 544 23.22 -25.19 -21.86
C ILE A 544 23.68 -25.51 -23.28
N ILE A 545 23.51 -24.57 -24.21
CA ILE A 545 23.84 -24.75 -25.62
C ILE A 545 25.35 -24.68 -25.84
N ASN A 546 26.03 -23.77 -25.14
CA ASN A 546 27.47 -23.64 -25.16
C ASN A 546 28.17 -24.95 -24.75
N GLN A 547 27.66 -25.63 -23.72
CA GLN A 547 28.19 -26.93 -23.30
C GLN A 547 28.09 -27.99 -24.41
N GLU A 548 26.99 -28.02 -25.18
CA GLU A 548 26.87 -28.93 -26.31
C GLU A 548 27.81 -28.54 -27.46
N TRP A 549 27.96 -27.25 -27.73
CA TRP A 549 28.93 -26.74 -28.71
C TRP A 549 30.37 -27.12 -28.37
N LEU A 550 30.78 -26.93 -27.10
CA LEU A 550 32.13 -27.26 -26.62
C LEU A 550 32.48 -28.73 -26.81
N LYS A 551 31.50 -29.65 -26.64
CA LYS A 551 31.72 -31.09 -26.87
C LYS A 551 32.07 -31.38 -28.33
N LYS A 552 31.50 -30.62 -29.28
CA LYS A 552 31.72 -30.79 -30.73
C LYS A 552 32.96 -30.11 -31.26
N GLN A 553 33.49 -29.09 -30.60
CA GLN A 553 34.69 -28.36 -31.05
C GLN A 553 35.88 -29.28 -31.36
N ASN A 554 36.13 -30.30 -30.53
CA ASN A 554 37.24 -31.24 -30.75
C ASN A 554 37.07 -32.06 -32.04
N GLU A 555 35.85 -32.44 -32.38
CA GLU A 555 35.56 -33.18 -33.63
C GLU A 555 35.75 -32.27 -34.84
N VAL A 556 35.27 -31.03 -34.76
CA VAL A 556 35.45 -30.01 -35.81
C VAL A 556 36.93 -29.70 -36.05
N LEU A 557 37.74 -29.56 -35.00
CA LEU A 557 39.18 -29.34 -35.11
C LEU A 557 39.92 -30.52 -35.75
N LYS A 558 39.51 -31.76 -35.45
CA LYS A 558 40.06 -32.95 -36.11
C LYS A 558 39.75 -32.96 -37.60
N GLY A 559 38.50 -32.67 -37.98
CA GLY A 559 38.10 -32.56 -39.39
C GLY A 559 38.92 -31.48 -40.13
N PHE A 560 39.11 -30.32 -39.52
CA PHE A 560 39.96 -29.27 -40.10
C PHE A 560 41.42 -29.72 -40.29
N ASN A 561 41.98 -30.45 -39.33
CA ASN A 561 43.34 -31.00 -39.45
C ASN A 561 43.43 -32.04 -40.58
N GLU A 562 42.41 -32.89 -40.75
CA GLU A 562 42.34 -33.84 -41.87
C GLU A 562 42.28 -33.11 -43.22
N ASP A 563 41.46 -32.06 -43.33
CA ASP A 563 41.38 -31.22 -44.52
C ASP A 563 42.74 -30.56 -44.84
N LEU A 564 43.45 -30.08 -43.81
CA LEU A 564 44.80 -29.51 -43.97
C LEU A 564 45.81 -30.55 -44.48
N LEU A 565 45.75 -31.79 -44.00
CA LEU A 565 46.61 -32.88 -44.47
C LEU A 565 46.31 -33.22 -45.94
N ILE A 566 45.04 -33.19 -46.36
CA ILE A 566 44.65 -33.39 -47.76
C ILE A 566 45.22 -32.26 -48.63
N VAL A 567 45.06 -31.00 -48.20
CA VAL A 567 45.61 -29.84 -48.93
C VAL A 567 47.14 -29.93 -49.03
N GLN A 568 47.81 -30.35 -47.96
CA GLN A 568 49.26 -30.57 -47.95
C GLN A 568 49.67 -31.65 -48.96
N ASP A 569 48.97 -32.79 -49.00
CA ASP A 569 49.24 -33.88 -49.95
C ASP A 569 49.02 -33.43 -51.40
N VAL A 570 47.94 -32.70 -51.69
CA VAL A 570 47.67 -32.13 -53.02
C VAL A 570 48.78 -31.17 -53.43
N PHE A 571 49.19 -30.25 -52.54
CA PHE A 571 50.28 -29.32 -52.78
C PHE A 571 51.59 -30.05 -53.10
N LEU A 572 51.96 -31.05 -52.27
CA LEU A 572 53.20 -31.81 -52.45
C LEU A 572 53.22 -32.64 -53.74
N ARG A 573 52.06 -33.19 -54.16
CA ARG A 573 51.94 -33.96 -55.41
C ARG A 573 51.96 -33.07 -56.67
N GLN A 574 51.41 -31.86 -56.59
CA GLN A 574 51.23 -30.99 -57.74
C GLN A 574 52.28 -29.88 -57.86
N LYS A 575 53.14 -29.68 -56.87
CA LYS A 575 54.17 -28.62 -56.88
C LYS A 575 55.05 -28.61 -58.13
N ASP A 576 55.32 -29.79 -58.72
CA ASP A 576 56.21 -29.94 -59.88
C ASP A 576 55.44 -29.96 -61.23
N THR A 577 54.11 -30.09 -61.22
CA THR A 577 53.26 -30.17 -62.43
C THR A 577 52.61 -28.84 -62.83
N VAL A 578 52.60 -27.84 -61.96
CA VAL A 578 52.05 -26.48 -62.25
C VAL A 578 52.96 -25.68 -63.22
N ALA A 579 54.13 -26.19 -63.61
CA ALA A 579 55.02 -25.57 -64.61
C ALA A 579 54.49 -25.61 -66.07
N ALA A 580 53.31 -26.19 -66.33
CA ALA A 580 52.81 -26.46 -67.69
C ALA A 580 51.91 -25.36 -68.32
N TYR A 581 51.61 -24.25 -67.62
CA TYR A 581 50.91 -23.11 -68.23
C TYR A 581 51.84 -21.88 -68.31
N PRO A 582 52.19 -21.39 -69.52
CA PRO A 582 52.99 -20.18 -69.66
C PRO A 582 52.16 -18.95 -69.23
N ASN A 583 52.50 -18.42 -68.06
CA ASN A 583 52.35 -17.04 -67.57
C ASN A 583 50.99 -16.33 -67.71
N TYR A 584 50.35 -16.06 -66.57
CA TYR A 584 50.26 -14.69 -66.03
C TYR A 584 50.20 -14.74 -64.49
N GLY A 585 51.32 -14.38 -63.83
CA GLY A 585 51.33 -13.86 -62.45
C GLY A 585 51.73 -14.80 -61.30
N GLY A 586 53.00 -14.72 -60.89
CA GLY A 586 53.56 -15.17 -59.58
C GLY A 586 53.56 -16.69 -59.39
N TRP A 587 54.68 -17.40 -59.29
CA TRP A 587 55.71 -17.25 -58.26
C TRP A 587 57.05 -17.73 -58.82
N ARG A 588 58.03 -16.82 -58.95
CA ARG A 588 59.45 -17.19 -58.97
C ARG A 588 59.99 -16.97 -57.57
N CYS A 589 60.36 -18.04 -56.88
CA CYS A 589 61.37 -17.95 -55.82
C CYS A 589 62.74 -17.98 -56.49
N SER A 590 63.46 -16.87 -56.41
CA SER A 590 64.91 -16.82 -56.64
C SER A 590 65.63 -17.26 -55.36
N GLU A 591 66.64 -18.11 -55.55
CA GLU A 591 67.60 -18.63 -54.55
C GLU A 591 68.30 -17.54 -53.73
#